data_AF-G3HVF0-F1
#
_entry.id   AF-G3HVF0-F1
#
_cell.length_a   1.000
_cell.length_b   1.000
_cell.length_c   1.000
_cell.angle_alpha   90.00
_cell.angle_beta   90.00
_cell.angle_gamma   90.00
#
_symmetry.space_group_name_H-M   'P 1'
#
loop_
_entity.id
_entity.type
_entity.pdbx_description
1 polymer ?
#
loop_
_entity_poly.entity_id
_entity_poly.type
_entity_poly.pdbx_seq_one_letter_code
_entity_poly.pdbx_strand_id
1 'polypeptide(L)'
;MKSYISYKLVPTHTQVPVHRRYKHFDWLYARLAEKFPVISVPHLPEKQATGRFEEDFISKRRKGLIWWMNHMASHPVLAQCDVFQHFLTCPSSTDEKAWKQGKRKAEKDEMVGANFFLTLSTPPAAALDLQEVESKIDGFKSFTKKMDDSALQLNHTANEFARKQVTGFKKEYQKVGQSFRGLSQAFELDQQAFSVGLNQAIAFTGDAYDAIGELFAEQPRQDLDPVMDLLALYQGHLANFPDIIHVQKGALTKVKESRRHVEEGKMEVQKADGIQDRCNTISFATLAEIHHFHQIRVRDFKSQMQHFLQQQIIFFQKVTQKLEEALHKYDSV
;
A
#
# COMPACT_ATOMS: atom_id res chain seq x y z
N MET A 1 -29.22 1.11 18.20
CA MET A 1 -27.89 1.78 18.13
C MET A 1 -27.14 1.19 16.93
N LYS A 2 -26.54 2.00 16.03
CA LYS A 2 -25.83 1.44 14.84
C LYS A 2 -24.43 0.94 15.24
N SER A 3 -24.19 -0.37 15.14
CA SER A 3 -22.89 -1.00 15.43
C SER A 3 -21.81 -0.58 14.42
N TYR A 4 -20.56 -0.43 14.89
CA TYR A 4 -19.40 -0.08 14.08
C TYR A 4 -18.12 -0.76 14.60
N ILE A 5 -17.15 -0.95 13.71
CA ILE A 5 -15.82 -1.45 14.06
C ILE A 5 -14.93 -0.28 14.47
N SER A 6 -14.20 -0.45 15.57
CA SER A 6 -13.23 0.50 16.08
C SER A 6 -11.83 -0.12 16.04
N TYR A 7 -10.87 0.64 15.52
CA TYR A 7 -9.47 0.26 15.44
C TYR A 7 -8.71 0.90 16.59
N LYS A 8 -7.96 0.09 17.34
CA LYS A 8 -7.03 0.55 18.38
C LYS A 8 -5.74 1.00 17.72
N LEU A 9 -5.38 2.26 17.91
CA LEU A 9 -4.13 2.87 17.47
C LEU A 9 -3.24 3.10 18.68
N VAL A 10 -1.96 2.74 18.59
CA VAL A 10 -0.98 2.93 19.66
C VAL A 10 0.21 3.69 19.07
N PRO A 11 0.26 5.03 19.19
CA PRO A 11 1.38 5.81 18.70
C PRO A 11 2.63 5.50 19.52
N THR A 12 3.77 5.29 18.85
CA THR A 12 5.03 4.89 19.51
C THR A 12 5.58 5.93 20.47
N HIS A 13 5.34 7.22 20.21
CA HIS A 13 5.86 8.34 20.99
C HIS A 13 5.07 8.60 22.29
N THR A 14 3.79 8.23 22.36
CA THR A 14 2.98 8.35 23.59
C THR A 14 2.75 7.02 24.30
N GLN A 15 2.72 5.91 23.56
CA GLN A 15 2.26 4.60 24.04
C GLN A 15 0.83 4.59 24.61
N VAL A 16 0.06 5.67 24.39
CA VAL A 16 -1.32 5.80 24.86
C VAL A 16 -2.27 5.35 23.77
N PRO A 17 -3.11 4.33 23.99
CA PRO A 17 -4.03 3.84 22.97
C PRO A 17 -5.18 4.82 22.72
N VAL A 18 -5.49 5.07 21.45
CA VAL A 18 -6.71 5.76 21.01
C VAL A 18 -7.54 4.87 20.11
N HIS A 19 -8.85 5.07 20.13
CA HIS A 19 -9.79 4.26 19.35
C HIS A 19 -10.39 5.10 18.22
N ARG A 20 -10.31 4.59 16.98
CA ARG A 20 -10.80 5.26 15.78
C ARG A 20 -11.59 4.30 14.92
N ARG A 21 -12.81 4.69 14.53
CA ARG A 21 -13.58 3.96 13.52
C ARG A 21 -13.19 4.42 12.12
N TYR A 22 -13.50 3.63 11.10
CA TYR A 22 -13.20 3.95 9.70
C TYR A 22 -13.65 5.38 9.28
N LYS A 23 -14.84 5.83 9.71
CA LYS A 23 -15.33 7.19 9.43
C LYS A 23 -14.44 8.32 10.00
N HIS A 24 -13.65 8.05 11.04
CA HIS A 24 -12.67 9.03 11.53
C HIS A 24 -11.45 9.10 10.62
N PHE A 25 -10.98 7.97 10.06
CA PHE A 25 -9.93 7.97 9.04
C PHE A 25 -10.39 8.71 7.79
N ASP A 26 -11.61 8.44 7.32
CA ASP A 26 -12.21 9.11 6.16
C ASP A 26 -12.26 10.64 6.32
N TRP A 27 -12.65 11.10 7.51
CA TRP A 27 -12.61 12.52 7.83
C TRP A 27 -11.18 13.08 7.81
N LEU A 28 -10.23 12.39 8.42
CA LEU A 28 -8.83 12.82 8.45
C LEU A 28 -8.25 12.89 7.03
N TYR A 29 -8.46 11.86 6.21
CA TYR A 29 -8.05 11.83 4.81
C TYR A 29 -8.61 13.03 4.04
N ALA A 30 -9.89 13.34 4.18
CA ALA A 30 -10.49 14.50 3.52
C ALA A 30 -9.88 15.84 3.97
N ARG A 31 -9.54 15.99 5.26
CA ARG A 31 -8.85 17.20 5.77
C ARG A 31 -7.44 17.34 5.19
N LEU A 32 -6.70 16.24 5.09
CA LEU A 32 -5.33 16.25 4.58
C LEU A 32 -5.29 16.49 3.07
N ALA A 33 -6.17 15.83 2.31
CA ALA A 33 -6.28 16.01 0.87
C ALA A 33 -6.70 17.44 0.48
N GLU A 34 -7.57 18.08 1.27
CA GLU A 34 -7.93 19.50 1.08
C GLU A 34 -6.75 20.43 1.45
N LYS A 35 -6.00 20.09 2.50
CA LYS A 35 -4.91 20.94 3.01
C LYS A 35 -3.72 21.00 2.06
N PHE A 36 -3.32 19.87 1.48
CA PHE A 36 -2.06 19.78 0.75
C PHE A 36 -2.26 19.58 -0.76
N PRO A 37 -2.08 20.63 -1.59
CA PRO A 37 -2.29 20.53 -3.04
C PRO A 37 -1.19 19.79 -3.79
N VAL A 38 0.01 19.64 -3.20
CA VAL A 38 1.20 19.05 -3.86
C VAL A 38 1.83 17.91 -3.07
N ILE A 39 1.21 17.48 -1.97
CA ILE A 39 1.65 16.31 -1.19
C ILE A 39 0.69 15.16 -1.48
N SER A 40 1.22 13.99 -1.81
CA SER A 40 0.43 12.81 -2.17
C SER A 40 -0.06 12.09 -0.91
N VAL A 41 -1.29 12.38 -0.49
CA VAL A 41 -1.94 11.65 0.61
C VAL A 41 -2.52 10.33 0.05
N PRO A 42 -2.04 9.15 0.47
CA PRO A 42 -2.50 7.88 -0.08
C PRO A 42 -4.00 7.68 0.19
N HIS A 43 -4.68 7.04 -0.75
CA HIS A 43 -6.11 6.75 -0.63
C HIS A 43 -6.36 5.71 0.47
N LEU A 44 -7.51 5.82 1.14
CA LEU A 44 -7.92 4.83 2.12
C LEU A 44 -8.45 3.56 1.44
N PRO A 45 -8.35 2.38 2.09
CA PRO A 45 -8.96 1.14 1.60
C PRO A 45 -10.48 1.28 1.40
N GLU A 46 -11.07 0.54 0.46
CA GLU A 46 -12.46 0.77 0.03
C GLU A 46 -13.53 0.83 1.15
N LYS A 47 -14.51 1.70 0.89
CA LYS A 47 -15.76 1.79 1.67
C LYS A 47 -16.73 0.71 1.19
N GLN A 48 -16.85 -0.39 1.94
CA GLN A 48 -17.89 -1.39 1.71
C GLN A 48 -19.07 -1.21 2.67
N ALA A 49 -20.29 -1.17 2.12
CA ALA A 49 -21.54 -1.04 2.88
C ALA A 49 -22.17 -2.39 3.23
N THR A 50 -22.21 -3.32 2.26
CA THR A 50 -22.59 -4.74 2.42
C THR A 50 -21.37 -5.58 2.81
N GLY A 51 -21.52 -6.68 3.56
CA GLY A 51 -20.38 -7.53 3.97
C GLY A 51 -19.38 -6.88 4.93
N ARG A 52 -19.68 -5.69 5.50
CA ARG A 52 -18.75 -4.92 6.35
C ARG A 52 -18.29 -5.60 7.65
N PHE A 53 -18.94 -6.72 8.02
CA PHE A 53 -18.63 -7.53 9.19
C PHE A 53 -18.01 -8.88 8.82
N GLU A 54 -17.76 -9.15 7.54
CA GLU A 54 -17.06 -10.34 7.08
C GLU A 54 -15.59 -10.28 7.50
N GLU A 55 -15.08 -11.40 8.02
CA GLU A 55 -13.74 -11.45 8.61
C GLU A 55 -12.64 -11.10 7.60
N ASP A 56 -12.73 -11.63 6.38
CA ASP A 56 -11.81 -11.35 5.28
C ASP A 56 -11.77 -9.85 4.95
N PHE A 57 -12.95 -9.21 4.93
CA PHE A 57 -13.06 -7.79 4.67
C PHE A 57 -12.44 -6.95 5.79
N ILE A 58 -12.74 -7.27 7.05
CA ILE A 58 -12.18 -6.59 8.22
C ILE A 58 -10.65 -6.72 8.23
N SER A 59 -10.15 -7.92 7.96
CA SER A 59 -8.73 -8.24 7.91
C SER A 59 -8.03 -7.43 6.80
N LYS A 60 -8.55 -7.47 5.57
CA LYS A 60 -8.00 -6.72 4.43
C LYS A 60 -7.99 -5.22 4.70
N ARG A 61 -9.09 -4.66 5.22
CA ARG A 61 -9.17 -3.25 5.59
C ARG A 61 -8.17 -2.90 6.70
N ARG A 62 -8.03 -3.74 7.71
CA ARG A 62 -7.06 -3.53 8.79
C ARG A 62 -5.63 -3.47 8.25
N LYS A 63 -5.24 -4.40 7.37
CA LYS A 63 -3.93 -4.40 6.70
C LYS A 63 -3.72 -3.11 5.89
N GLY A 64 -4.70 -2.71 5.09
CA GLY A 64 -4.62 -1.46 4.32
C GLY A 64 -4.52 -0.20 5.21
N LEU A 65 -5.23 -0.16 6.34
CA LEU A 65 -5.11 0.95 7.30
C LEU A 65 -3.74 0.98 8.00
N ILE A 66 -3.11 -0.18 8.22
CA ILE A 66 -1.73 -0.25 8.75
C ILE A 66 -0.76 0.36 7.74
N TRP A 67 -0.82 -0.04 6.48
CA TRP A 67 -0.02 0.54 5.40
C TRP A 67 -0.21 2.06 5.30
N TRP A 68 -1.47 2.50 5.29
CA TRP A 68 -1.81 3.92 5.26
C TRP A 68 -1.21 4.66 6.45
N MET A 69 -1.41 4.17 7.67
CA MET A 69 -0.91 4.82 8.89
C MET A 69 0.62 4.88 8.93
N ASN A 70 1.30 3.80 8.54
CA ASN A 70 2.77 3.75 8.49
C ASN A 70 3.31 4.75 7.48
N HIS A 71 2.67 4.86 6.30
CA HIS A 71 3.04 5.86 5.31
C HIS A 71 2.90 7.28 5.88
N MET A 72 1.72 7.60 6.41
CA MET A 72 1.40 8.90 7.01
C MET A 72 2.38 9.30 8.11
N ALA A 73 2.76 8.36 8.99
CA ALA A 73 3.70 8.58 10.06
C ALA A 73 5.16 8.69 9.60
N SER A 74 5.51 8.17 8.43
CA SER A 74 6.86 8.27 7.87
C SER A 74 7.10 9.52 7.02
N HIS A 75 6.03 10.22 6.63
CA HIS A 75 6.11 11.39 5.78
C HIS A 75 6.47 12.64 6.61
N PRO A 76 7.53 13.41 6.25
CA PRO A 76 8.06 14.49 7.09
C PRO A 76 7.04 15.61 7.36
N VAL A 77 6.21 15.98 6.39
CA VAL A 77 5.16 17.00 6.55
C VAL A 77 3.88 16.44 7.19
N LEU A 78 3.32 15.34 6.66
CA LEU A 78 2.04 14.79 7.15
C LEU A 78 2.14 14.32 8.61
N ALA A 79 3.25 13.69 9.00
CA ALA A 79 3.45 13.23 10.37
C ALA A 79 3.46 14.39 11.38
N GLN A 80 3.91 15.58 10.98
CA GLN A 80 3.96 16.76 11.85
C GLN A 80 2.67 17.59 11.82
N CYS A 81 1.68 17.21 11.01
CA CYS A 81 0.46 17.99 10.87
C CYS A 81 -0.40 17.93 12.14
N ASP A 82 -0.81 19.09 12.67
CA ASP A 82 -1.65 19.21 13.88
C ASP A 82 -2.89 18.32 13.86
N VAL A 83 -3.58 18.22 12.71
CA VAL A 83 -4.79 17.39 12.59
C VAL A 83 -4.48 15.89 12.70
N PHE A 84 -3.31 15.47 12.22
CA PHE A 84 -2.83 14.09 12.36
C PHE A 84 -2.41 13.81 13.80
N GLN A 85 -1.71 14.75 14.44
CA GLN A 85 -1.33 14.64 15.85
C GLN A 85 -2.55 14.58 16.78
N HIS A 86 -3.56 15.43 16.55
CA HIS A 86 -4.85 15.35 17.26
C HIS A 86 -5.55 14.01 17.00
N PHE A 87 -5.49 13.50 15.77
CA PHE A 87 -6.02 12.19 15.42
C PHE A 87 -5.33 11.04 16.19
N LEU A 88 -4.05 11.14 16.49
CA LEU A 88 -3.29 10.09 17.19
C LEU A 88 -3.35 10.19 18.71
N THR A 89 -3.49 11.39 19.27
CA THR A 89 -3.29 11.63 20.71
C THR A 89 -4.59 11.91 21.47
N CYS A 90 -5.63 12.45 20.82
CA CYS A 90 -6.88 12.79 21.51
C CYS A 90 -7.72 11.53 21.84
N PRO A 91 -8.06 11.25 23.09
CA PRO A 91 -8.87 10.08 23.42
C PRO A 91 -10.37 10.35 23.15
N SER A 92 -10.82 10.08 21.92
CA SER A 92 -12.20 10.38 21.50
C SER A 92 -13.30 9.62 22.26
N SER A 93 -12.96 8.56 23.01
CA SER A 93 -13.90 7.77 23.80
C SER A 93 -14.11 8.30 25.22
N THR A 94 -13.13 9.00 25.79
CA THR A 94 -13.21 9.57 27.14
C THR A 94 -13.30 11.09 27.14
N ASP A 95 -12.85 11.75 26.07
CA ASP A 95 -12.95 13.20 25.90
C ASP A 95 -13.53 13.55 24.51
N GLU A 96 -14.83 13.29 24.35
CA GLU A 96 -15.56 13.59 23.12
C GLU A 96 -15.61 15.10 22.83
N LYS A 97 -15.55 15.94 23.89
CA LYS A 97 -15.58 17.40 23.76
C LYS A 97 -14.29 17.92 23.13
N ALA A 98 -13.13 17.50 23.62
CA ALA A 98 -11.83 17.84 23.02
C ALA A 98 -11.72 17.31 21.59
N TRP A 99 -12.21 16.08 21.33
CA TRP A 99 -12.25 15.53 19.97
C TRP A 99 -13.03 16.42 19.00
N LYS A 100 -14.25 16.82 19.37
CA LYS A 100 -15.11 17.71 18.58
C LYS A 100 -14.49 19.09 18.39
N GLN A 101 -13.83 19.64 19.41
CA GLN A 101 -13.17 20.94 19.32
C GLN A 101 -11.98 20.91 18.35
N GLY A 102 -11.08 19.92 18.47
CA GLY A 102 -9.96 19.77 17.54
C GLY A 102 -10.41 19.48 16.11
N LYS A 103 -11.48 18.70 15.95
CA LYS A 103 -12.14 18.49 14.65
C LYS A 103 -12.60 19.81 14.03
N ARG A 104 -13.32 20.65 14.79
CA ARG A 104 -13.77 21.97 14.32
C ARG A 104 -12.61 22.93 14.05
N LYS A 105 -11.53 22.86 14.82
CA LYS A 105 -10.31 23.65 14.57
C LYS A 105 -9.70 23.28 13.21
N ALA A 106 -9.54 21.99 12.92
CA ALA A 106 -9.03 21.52 11.63
C ALA A 106 -9.96 21.82 10.45
N GLU A 107 -11.28 21.87 10.67
CA GLU A 107 -12.26 22.26 9.65
C GLU A 107 -12.28 23.77 9.35
N LYS A 108 -11.72 24.60 10.23
CA LYS A 108 -11.62 26.07 10.09
C LYS A 108 -10.21 26.53 9.71
N ASP A 109 -9.32 25.61 9.34
CA ASP A 109 -7.95 25.95 8.95
C ASP A 109 -7.96 26.75 7.63
N GLU A 110 -7.39 27.96 7.66
CA GLU A 110 -7.30 28.84 6.49
C GLU A 110 -6.05 28.55 5.64
N MET A 111 -5.06 27.83 6.18
CA MET A 111 -3.79 27.50 5.53
C MET A 111 -3.92 26.20 4.70
N VAL A 112 -4.98 26.12 3.90
CA VAL A 112 -5.32 24.99 3.03
C VAL A 112 -5.18 25.37 1.55
N GLY A 113 -5.05 24.37 0.68
CA GLY A 113 -4.95 24.58 -0.77
C GLY A 113 -3.83 25.56 -1.14
N ALA A 114 -4.17 26.65 -1.83
CA ALA A 114 -3.17 27.63 -2.28
C ALA A 114 -2.49 28.41 -1.13
N ASN A 115 -3.10 28.49 0.05
CA ASN A 115 -2.54 29.18 1.22
C ASN A 115 -1.49 28.31 1.94
N PHE A 116 -1.50 27.00 1.72
CA PHE A 116 -0.46 26.11 2.25
C PHE A 116 0.94 26.56 1.83
N PHE A 117 1.12 27.05 0.60
CA PHE A 117 2.43 27.52 0.13
C PHE A 117 2.99 28.71 0.92
N LEU A 118 2.14 29.49 1.62
CA LEU A 118 2.58 30.57 2.50
C LEU A 118 3.23 30.06 3.79
N THR A 119 3.04 28.78 4.12
CA THR A 119 3.70 28.13 5.27
C THR A 119 5.09 27.61 4.94
N LEU A 120 5.49 27.62 3.66
CA LEU A 120 6.75 27.08 3.20
C LEU A 120 7.83 28.15 3.16
N SER A 121 9.05 27.75 3.48
CA SER A 121 10.25 28.57 3.28
C SER A 121 11.16 27.86 2.28
N THR A 122 11.59 28.59 1.26
CA THR A 122 12.49 28.08 0.23
C THR A 122 13.94 28.46 0.52
N PRO A 123 14.93 27.69 0.05
CA PRO A 123 16.34 28.04 0.21
C PRO A 123 16.69 29.39 -0.44
N PRO A 124 17.42 30.31 0.24
CA PRO A 124 17.64 31.69 -0.23
C PRO A 124 18.44 31.84 -1.53
N ALA A 125 19.19 30.82 -1.96
CA ALA A 125 20.21 30.92 -3.02
C ALA A 125 19.93 30.10 -4.28
N ALA A 126 18.72 29.54 -4.44
CA ALA A 126 18.40 28.65 -5.55
C ALA A 126 17.22 29.18 -6.36
N ALA A 127 17.48 30.17 -7.21
CA ALA A 127 16.59 30.41 -8.34
C ALA A 127 16.60 29.12 -9.18
N LEU A 128 15.45 28.45 -9.25
CA LEU A 128 15.33 27.24 -10.05
C LEU A 128 15.34 27.61 -11.52
N ASP A 129 16.03 26.81 -12.33
CA ASP A 129 15.79 26.82 -13.76
C ASP A 129 14.40 26.21 -14.03
N LEU A 130 13.43 27.06 -14.32
CA LEU A 130 12.05 26.65 -14.56
C LEU A 130 11.91 25.72 -15.79
N GLN A 131 12.84 25.78 -16.74
CA GLN A 131 12.87 24.84 -17.87
C GLN A 131 13.32 23.44 -17.40
N GLU A 132 14.33 23.37 -16.53
CA GLU A 132 14.74 22.11 -15.91
C GLU A 132 13.61 21.52 -15.04
N VAL A 133 12.90 22.37 -14.29
CA VAL A 133 11.73 21.97 -13.51
C VAL A 133 10.65 21.39 -14.42
N GLU A 134 10.29 22.09 -15.50
CA GLU A 134 9.29 21.60 -16.48
C GLU A 134 9.68 20.23 -17.06
N SER A 135 10.95 20.06 -17.45
CA SER A 135 11.48 18.79 -17.95
C SER A 135 11.37 17.66 -16.91
N LYS A 136 11.73 17.92 -15.65
CA LYS A 136 11.59 16.94 -14.55
C LYS A 136 10.13 16.53 -14.33
N ILE A 137 9.21 17.49 -14.39
CA ILE A 137 7.77 17.24 -14.22
C ILE A 137 7.22 16.40 -15.38
N ASP A 138 7.66 16.63 -16.62
CA ASP A 138 7.27 15.83 -17.77
C ASP A 138 7.83 14.39 -17.73
N GLY A 139 9.07 14.25 -17.30
CA GLY A 139 9.68 12.95 -17.03
C GLY A 139 8.90 12.18 -15.95
N PHE A 140 8.57 12.86 -14.85
CA PHE A 140 7.81 12.26 -13.75
C PHE A 140 6.38 11.89 -14.17
N LYS A 141 5.69 12.73 -14.96
CA LYS A 141 4.37 12.42 -15.53
C LYS A 141 4.39 11.14 -16.36
N SER A 142 5.39 10.99 -17.21
CA SER A 142 5.53 9.79 -18.05
C SER A 142 5.83 8.56 -17.21
N PHE A 143 6.67 8.71 -16.19
CA PHE A 143 6.99 7.69 -15.22
C PHE A 143 5.75 7.23 -14.42
N THR A 144 4.95 8.14 -13.84
CA THR A 144 3.78 7.78 -13.02
C THR A 144 2.74 7.03 -13.83
N LYS A 145 2.46 7.49 -15.06
CA LYS A 145 1.56 6.77 -15.97
C LYS A 145 2.03 5.34 -16.23
N LYS A 146 3.30 5.16 -16.59
CA LYS A 146 3.83 3.82 -16.88
C LYS A 146 3.86 2.94 -15.63
N MET A 147 4.18 3.52 -14.47
CA MET A 147 4.17 2.81 -13.20
C MET A 147 2.76 2.34 -12.83
N ASP A 148 1.73 3.15 -13.07
CA ASP A 148 0.34 2.80 -12.80
C ASP A 148 -0.12 1.62 -13.67
N ASP A 149 0.11 1.70 -14.98
CA ASP A 149 -0.18 0.62 -15.93
C ASP A 149 0.51 -0.69 -15.51
N SER A 150 1.79 -0.61 -15.12
CA SER A 150 2.57 -1.77 -14.69
C SER A 150 2.12 -2.32 -13.34
N ALA A 151 1.72 -1.47 -12.40
CA ALA A 151 1.19 -1.89 -11.10
C ALA A 151 -0.16 -2.60 -11.27
N LEU A 152 -1.04 -2.08 -12.13
CA LEU A 152 -2.31 -2.71 -12.49
C LEU A 152 -2.10 -4.10 -13.10
N GLN A 153 -1.19 -4.20 -14.07
CA GLN A 153 -0.87 -5.48 -14.71
C GLN A 153 -0.32 -6.50 -13.71
N LEU A 154 0.61 -6.10 -12.85
CA LEU A 154 1.18 -6.98 -11.84
C LEU A 154 0.14 -7.42 -10.81
N ASN A 155 -0.73 -6.51 -10.37
CA ASN A 155 -1.80 -6.83 -9.43
C ASN A 155 -2.78 -7.85 -10.06
N HIS A 156 -3.11 -7.69 -11.34
CA HIS A 156 -3.94 -8.65 -12.07
C HIS A 156 -3.32 -10.05 -12.14
N THR A 157 -2.06 -10.14 -12.58
CA THR A 157 -1.37 -11.43 -12.71
C THR A 157 -1.12 -12.10 -11.36
N ALA A 158 -0.77 -11.33 -10.33
CA ALA A 158 -0.61 -11.83 -8.96
C ALA A 158 -1.92 -12.40 -8.40
N ASN A 159 -3.05 -11.70 -8.59
CA ASN A 159 -4.37 -12.19 -8.18
C ASN A 159 -4.77 -13.48 -8.91
N GLU A 160 -4.54 -13.53 -10.22
CA GLU A 160 -4.83 -14.73 -11.00
C GLU A 160 -3.99 -15.93 -10.53
N PHE A 161 -2.70 -15.70 -10.29
CA PHE A 161 -1.78 -16.72 -9.80
C PHE A 161 -2.16 -17.19 -8.40
N ALA A 162 -2.48 -16.27 -7.47
CA ALA A 162 -2.97 -16.60 -6.14
C ALA A 162 -4.21 -17.51 -6.19
N ARG A 163 -5.21 -17.18 -7.03
CA ARG A 163 -6.41 -18.02 -7.22
C ARG A 163 -6.07 -19.42 -7.74
N LYS A 164 -5.12 -19.51 -8.69
CA LYS A 164 -4.63 -20.79 -9.22
C LYS A 164 -3.93 -21.61 -8.13
N GLN A 165 -3.16 -21.00 -7.24
CA GLN A 165 -2.55 -21.71 -6.11
C GLN A 165 -3.60 -22.23 -5.12
N VAL A 166 -4.53 -21.36 -4.68
CA VAL A 166 -5.59 -21.69 -3.70
C VAL A 166 -6.46 -22.86 -4.15
N THR A 167 -6.86 -22.85 -5.42
CA THR A 167 -7.89 -23.77 -5.91
C THR A 167 -7.33 -24.79 -6.90
N GLY A 168 -6.55 -24.34 -7.87
CA GLY A 168 -6.04 -25.17 -8.96
C GLY A 168 -4.96 -26.13 -8.50
N PHE A 169 -3.84 -25.62 -8.00
CA PHE A 169 -2.72 -26.46 -7.57
C PHE A 169 -3.11 -27.37 -6.42
N LYS A 170 -3.80 -26.85 -5.39
CA LYS A 170 -4.37 -27.69 -4.33
C LYS A 170 -5.12 -28.90 -4.87
N LYS A 171 -6.05 -28.68 -5.81
CA LYS A 171 -6.87 -29.75 -6.40
C LYS A 171 -6.04 -30.77 -7.18
N GLU A 172 -5.02 -30.34 -7.93
CA GLU A 172 -4.17 -31.27 -8.68
C GLU A 172 -3.31 -32.13 -7.74
N TYR A 173 -2.73 -31.54 -6.70
CA TYR A 173 -2.00 -32.31 -5.69
C TYR A 173 -2.90 -33.32 -4.96
N GLN A 174 -4.12 -32.92 -4.59
CA GLN A 174 -5.10 -33.81 -3.95
C GLN A 174 -5.55 -34.96 -4.86
N LYS A 175 -5.70 -34.72 -6.17
CA LYS A 175 -6.01 -35.79 -7.13
C LYS A 175 -4.90 -36.83 -7.18
N VAL A 176 -3.64 -36.40 -7.26
CA VAL A 176 -2.49 -37.31 -7.24
C VAL A 176 -2.44 -38.08 -5.91
N GLY A 177 -2.63 -37.38 -4.78
CA GLY A 177 -2.68 -38.00 -3.46
C GLY A 177 -3.78 -39.07 -3.34
N GLN A 178 -4.97 -38.78 -3.88
CA GLN A 178 -6.07 -39.74 -3.96
C GLN A 178 -5.72 -40.97 -4.82
N SER A 179 -5.03 -40.80 -5.95
CA SER A 179 -4.59 -41.93 -6.79
C SER A 179 -3.62 -42.86 -6.06
N PHE A 180 -2.64 -42.31 -5.32
CA PHE A 180 -1.73 -43.13 -4.51
C PHE A 180 -2.46 -43.92 -3.43
N ARG A 181 -3.39 -43.29 -2.69
CA ARG A 181 -4.21 -44.01 -1.69
C ARG A 181 -5.08 -45.08 -2.32
N GLY A 182 -5.69 -44.82 -3.48
CA GLY A 182 -6.45 -45.82 -4.22
C GLY A 182 -5.62 -47.04 -4.61
N LEU A 183 -4.36 -46.82 -5.02
CA LEU A 183 -3.41 -47.91 -5.32
C LEU A 183 -3.06 -48.71 -4.05
N SER A 184 -2.75 -48.03 -2.94
CA SER A 184 -2.49 -48.69 -1.66
C SER A 184 -3.66 -49.57 -1.22
N GLN A 185 -4.89 -49.04 -1.30
CA GLN A 185 -6.11 -49.77 -0.96
C GLN A 185 -6.29 -51.02 -1.83
N ALA A 186 -5.94 -50.95 -3.11
CA ALA A 186 -5.99 -52.12 -4.00
C ALA A 186 -4.98 -53.20 -3.57
N PHE A 187 -3.78 -52.81 -3.14
CA PHE A 187 -2.76 -53.75 -2.65
C PHE A 187 -3.12 -54.37 -1.30
N GLU A 188 -3.91 -53.69 -0.47
CA GLU A 188 -4.40 -54.22 0.81
C GLU A 188 -5.44 -55.35 0.64
N LEU A 189 -6.05 -55.51 -0.54
CA LEU A 189 -7.07 -56.54 -0.78
C LEU A 189 -6.55 -57.97 -0.67
N ASP A 190 -5.27 -58.22 -1.02
CA ASP A 190 -4.66 -59.56 -0.99
C ASP A 190 -3.96 -59.87 0.36
N GLN A 191 -3.90 -58.89 1.28
CA GLN A 191 -3.45 -59.03 2.68
C GLN A 191 -2.12 -59.81 2.91
N GLN A 192 -1.18 -59.73 1.97
CA GLN A 192 0.15 -60.35 2.15
C GLN A 192 0.96 -59.63 3.24
N ALA A 193 1.39 -60.36 4.27
CA ALA A 193 2.06 -59.76 5.43
C ALA A 193 3.35 -59.00 5.08
N PHE A 194 4.09 -59.45 4.07
CA PHE A 194 5.33 -58.80 3.63
C PHE A 194 5.10 -57.49 2.85
N SER A 195 3.91 -57.25 2.30
CA SER A 195 3.62 -56.04 1.51
C SER A 195 3.05 -54.88 2.35
N VAL A 196 2.73 -55.12 3.63
CA VAL A 196 2.10 -54.14 4.52
C VAL A 196 2.92 -52.85 4.61
N GLY A 197 4.24 -52.95 4.73
CA GLY A 197 5.12 -51.78 4.80
C GLY A 197 5.06 -50.91 3.53
N LEU A 198 5.11 -51.56 2.35
CA LEU A 198 5.01 -50.87 1.07
C LEU A 198 3.67 -50.15 0.91
N ASN A 199 2.56 -50.83 1.24
CA ASN A 199 1.22 -50.26 1.14
C ASN A 199 1.12 -48.99 2.01
N GLN A 200 1.56 -49.07 3.27
CA GLN A 200 1.59 -47.92 4.18
C GLN A 200 2.45 -46.77 3.64
N ALA A 201 3.61 -47.06 3.04
CA ALA A 201 4.47 -46.05 2.44
C ALA A 201 3.79 -45.36 1.23
N ILE A 202 3.09 -46.12 0.37
CA ILE A 202 2.32 -45.57 -0.76
C ILE A 202 1.14 -44.72 -0.26
N ALA A 203 0.40 -45.18 0.74
CA ALA A 203 -0.66 -44.40 1.36
C ALA A 203 -0.14 -43.08 1.94
N PHE A 204 1.01 -43.13 2.64
CA PHE A 204 1.65 -41.95 3.21
C PHE A 204 2.11 -40.96 2.14
N THR A 205 2.61 -41.43 0.99
CA THR A 205 2.88 -40.56 -0.17
C THR A 205 1.62 -39.84 -0.62
N GLY A 206 0.47 -40.51 -0.60
CA GLY A 206 -0.81 -39.89 -0.88
C GLY A 206 -1.15 -38.74 0.09
N ASP A 207 -0.98 -38.96 1.39
CA ASP A 207 -1.19 -37.95 2.43
C ASP A 207 -0.18 -36.78 2.34
N ALA A 208 1.07 -37.06 1.96
CA ALA A 208 2.08 -36.03 1.73
C ALA A 208 1.70 -35.11 0.55
N TYR A 209 1.18 -35.67 -0.54
CA TYR A 209 0.66 -34.89 -1.67
C TYR A 209 -0.55 -34.04 -1.29
N ASP A 210 -1.50 -34.57 -0.51
CA ASP A 210 -2.61 -33.78 0.04
C ASP A 210 -2.10 -32.60 0.87
N ALA A 211 -1.12 -32.84 1.74
CA ALA A 211 -0.52 -31.80 2.58
C ALA A 211 0.20 -30.73 1.76
N ILE A 212 0.93 -31.10 0.70
CA ILE A 212 1.53 -30.14 -0.24
C ILE A 212 0.46 -29.30 -0.93
N GLY A 213 -0.67 -29.90 -1.30
CA GLY A 213 -1.83 -29.18 -1.84
C GLY A 213 -2.34 -28.08 -0.89
N GLU A 214 -2.42 -28.37 0.42
CA GLU A 214 -2.77 -27.37 1.43
C GLU A 214 -1.70 -26.27 1.57
N LEU A 215 -0.41 -26.63 1.51
CA LEU A 215 0.68 -25.64 1.53
C LEU A 215 0.53 -24.64 0.36
N PHE A 216 0.22 -25.11 -0.85
CA PHE A 216 -0.04 -24.21 -1.98
C PHE A 216 -1.24 -23.30 -1.74
N ALA A 217 -2.27 -23.78 -1.05
CA ALA A 217 -3.47 -22.97 -0.82
C ALA A 217 -3.28 -21.88 0.23
N GLU A 218 -2.40 -22.09 1.20
CA GLU A 218 -2.08 -21.10 2.22
C GLU A 218 -1.02 -20.09 1.76
N GLN A 219 -0.19 -20.46 0.77
CA GLN A 219 0.98 -19.70 0.38
C GLN A 219 0.72 -18.25 -0.04
N PRO A 220 -0.31 -17.91 -0.86
CA PRO A 220 -0.54 -16.53 -1.30
C PRO A 220 -0.65 -15.51 -0.17
N ARG A 221 -1.16 -15.93 1.00
CA ARG A 221 -1.30 -15.05 2.18
C ARG A 221 0.04 -14.61 2.75
N GLN A 222 1.10 -15.37 2.49
CA GLN A 222 2.45 -15.13 3.00
C GLN A 222 3.27 -14.24 2.06
N ASP A 223 3.02 -14.27 0.75
CA ASP A 223 3.91 -13.64 -0.22
C ASP A 223 3.20 -12.70 -1.22
N LEU A 224 2.18 -13.17 -1.94
CA LEU A 224 1.47 -12.43 -2.97
C LEU A 224 0.56 -11.37 -2.38
N ASP A 225 -0.19 -11.68 -1.32
CA ASP A 225 -1.09 -10.75 -0.64
C ASP A 225 -0.32 -9.49 -0.16
N PRO A 226 0.83 -9.61 0.54
CA PRO A 226 1.66 -8.45 0.87
C PRO A 226 2.11 -7.61 -0.33
N VAL A 227 2.46 -8.25 -1.47
CA VAL A 227 2.81 -7.53 -2.70
C VAL A 227 1.61 -6.74 -3.22
N MET A 228 0.43 -7.36 -3.28
CA MET A 228 -0.80 -6.70 -3.75
C MET A 228 -1.24 -5.56 -2.84
N ASP A 229 -1.10 -5.72 -1.51
CA ASP A 229 -1.36 -4.66 -0.54
C ASP A 229 -0.46 -3.44 -0.77
N LEU A 230 0.83 -3.66 -1.04
CA LEU A 230 1.76 -2.59 -1.40
C LEU A 230 1.35 -1.90 -2.70
N LEU A 231 1.02 -2.68 -3.74
CA LEU A 231 0.59 -2.11 -5.03
C LEU A 231 -0.65 -1.22 -4.88
N ALA A 232 -1.61 -1.63 -4.05
CA ALA A 232 -2.82 -0.85 -3.78
C ALA A 232 -2.50 0.51 -3.11
N LEU A 233 -1.53 0.54 -2.18
CA LEU A 233 -1.06 1.79 -1.56
C LEU A 233 -0.48 2.74 -2.63
N TYR A 234 0.37 2.22 -3.51
CA TYR A 234 1.00 3.02 -4.56
C TYR A 234 0.02 3.47 -5.64
N GLN A 235 -1.00 2.69 -5.98
CA GLN A 235 -2.09 3.14 -6.85
C GLN A 235 -2.82 4.36 -6.28
N GLY A 236 -3.04 4.39 -4.96
CA GLY A 236 -3.57 5.57 -4.28
C GLY A 236 -2.70 6.81 -4.45
N HIS A 237 -1.37 6.67 -4.40
CA HIS A 237 -0.45 7.77 -4.68
C HIS A 237 -0.48 8.20 -6.15
N LEU A 238 -0.46 7.22 -7.06
CA LEU A 238 -0.43 7.46 -8.51
C LEU A 238 -1.68 8.18 -8.99
N ALA A 239 -2.83 7.92 -8.39
CA ALA A 239 -4.08 8.63 -8.65
C ALA A 239 -4.03 10.13 -8.27
N ASN A 240 -3.16 10.55 -7.34
CA ASN A 240 -3.04 11.95 -6.93
C ASN A 240 -2.14 12.77 -7.85
N PHE A 241 -1.14 12.14 -8.48
CA PHE A 241 -0.12 12.88 -9.23
C PHE A 241 -0.63 13.65 -10.46
N PRO A 242 -1.70 13.25 -11.19
CA PRO A 242 -2.26 14.07 -12.25
C PRO A 242 -2.62 15.49 -11.80
N ASP A 243 -3.27 15.64 -10.65
CA ASP A 243 -3.67 16.95 -10.13
C ASP A 243 -2.47 17.73 -9.60
N ILE A 244 -1.54 17.07 -8.89
CA ILE A 244 -0.29 17.68 -8.41
C ILE A 244 0.53 18.24 -9.59
N ILE A 245 0.68 17.45 -10.65
CA ILE A 245 1.37 17.85 -11.88
C ILE A 245 0.62 19.01 -12.56
N HIS A 246 -0.71 18.99 -12.57
CA HIS A 246 -1.52 20.06 -13.13
C HIS A 246 -1.28 21.39 -12.39
N VAL A 247 -1.24 21.38 -11.04
CA VAL A 247 -0.93 22.56 -10.23
C VAL A 247 0.43 23.14 -10.60
N GLN A 248 1.47 22.30 -10.68
CA GLN A 248 2.83 22.74 -11.02
C GLN A 248 2.91 23.29 -12.46
N LYS A 249 2.29 22.61 -13.43
CA LYS A 249 2.26 23.10 -14.82
C LYS A 249 1.52 24.43 -14.95
N GLY A 250 0.40 24.59 -14.24
CA GLY A 250 -0.35 25.85 -14.20
C GLY A 250 0.48 27.01 -13.63
N ALA A 251 1.33 26.74 -12.62
CA ALA A 251 2.26 27.74 -12.09
C ALA A 251 3.31 28.15 -13.14
N LEU A 252 3.91 27.18 -13.85
CA LEU A 252 4.88 27.43 -14.91
C LEU A 252 4.28 28.24 -16.06
N THR A 253 3.06 27.91 -16.50
CA THR A 253 2.34 28.67 -17.53
C THR A 253 2.12 30.11 -17.11
N LYS A 254 1.71 30.37 -15.86
CA LYS A 254 1.53 31.74 -15.35
C LYS A 254 2.81 32.57 -15.36
N VAL A 255 3.98 31.96 -15.10
CA VAL A 255 5.27 32.67 -15.20
C VAL A 255 5.59 33.04 -16.66
N LYS A 256 5.33 32.14 -17.62
CA LYS A 256 5.52 32.44 -19.05
C LYS A 256 4.60 33.58 -19.49
N GLU A 257 3.34 33.55 -19.08
CA GLU A 257 2.36 34.59 -19.37
C GLU A 257 2.71 35.94 -18.71
N SER A 258 3.16 35.94 -17.45
CA SER A 258 3.53 37.17 -16.74
C SER A 258 4.73 37.85 -17.37
N ARG A 259 5.75 37.08 -17.79
CA ARG A 259 6.92 37.61 -18.52
C ARG A 259 6.51 38.24 -19.85
N ARG A 260 5.65 37.57 -20.63
CA ARG A 260 5.12 38.14 -21.87
C ARG A 260 4.34 39.45 -21.64
N HIS A 261 3.53 39.52 -20.57
CA HIS A 261 2.81 40.76 -20.25
C HIS A 261 3.73 41.90 -19.82
N VAL A 262 4.89 41.61 -19.22
CA VAL A 262 5.93 42.61 -18.96
C VAL A 262 6.53 43.12 -20.27
N GLU A 263 6.88 42.22 -21.20
CA GLU A 263 7.39 42.59 -22.53
C GLU A 263 6.40 43.45 -23.33
N GLU A 264 5.10 43.16 -23.21
CA GLU A 264 4.02 43.92 -23.84
C GLU A 264 3.66 45.22 -23.09
N GLY A 265 4.33 45.55 -21.98
CA GLY A 265 4.03 46.74 -21.16
C GLY A 265 2.71 46.70 -20.39
N LYS A 266 2.10 45.52 -20.25
CA LYS A 266 0.80 45.29 -19.57
C LYS A 266 0.95 44.89 -18.09
N MET A 267 2.17 44.66 -17.61
CA MET A 267 2.46 44.26 -16.24
C MET A 267 3.79 44.86 -15.76
N GLU A 268 3.85 45.24 -14.48
CA GLU A 268 5.09 45.68 -13.83
C GLU A 268 6.01 44.49 -13.53
N VAL A 269 7.32 44.69 -13.68
CA VAL A 269 8.35 43.66 -13.41
C VAL A 269 8.19 43.08 -11.99
N GLN A 270 7.99 43.93 -10.97
CA GLN A 270 7.83 43.49 -9.58
C GLN A 270 6.66 42.52 -9.38
N LYS A 271 5.56 42.69 -10.13
CA LYS A 271 4.42 41.77 -10.07
C LYS A 271 4.74 40.43 -10.72
N ALA A 272 5.49 40.43 -11.82
CA ALA A 272 5.97 39.21 -12.46
C ALA A 272 6.99 38.46 -11.58
N ASP A 273 7.86 39.17 -10.88
CA ASP A 273 8.81 38.60 -9.92
C ASP A 273 8.06 37.87 -8.79
N GLY A 274 7.03 38.47 -8.21
CA GLY A 274 6.20 37.81 -7.20
C GLY A 274 5.49 36.55 -7.70
N ILE A 275 5.08 36.50 -8.98
CA ILE A 275 4.52 35.28 -9.60
C ILE A 275 5.61 34.20 -9.74
N GLN A 276 6.81 34.59 -10.13
CA GLN A 276 7.96 33.69 -10.25
C GLN A 276 8.38 33.13 -8.89
N ASP A 277 8.42 33.93 -7.83
CA ASP A 277 8.74 33.48 -6.47
C ASP A 277 7.71 32.46 -5.94
N ARG A 278 6.44 32.71 -6.22
CA ARG A 278 5.38 31.76 -5.90
C ARG A 278 5.54 30.45 -6.68
N CYS A 279 5.86 30.53 -7.98
CA CYS A 279 6.15 29.34 -8.79
C CYS A 279 7.37 28.56 -8.28
N ASN A 280 8.43 29.25 -7.84
CA ASN A 280 9.59 28.62 -7.21
C ASN A 280 9.19 27.85 -5.95
N THR A 281 8.36 28.44 -5.09
CA THR A 281 7.85 27.77 -3.88
C THR A 281 7.07 26.49 -4.20
N ILE A 282 6.17 26.56 -5.17
CA ILE A 282 5.40 25.38 -5.62
C ILE A 282 6.35 24.32 -6.22
N SER A 283 7.35 24.75 -6.99
CA SER A 283 8.34 23.87 -7.62
C SER A 283 9.18 23.13 -6.58
N PHE A 284 9.70 23.83 -5.56
CA PHE A 284 10.43 23.20 -4.46
C PHE A 284 9.58 22.17 -3.72
N ALA A 285 8.34 22.52 -3.38
CA ALA A 285 7.44 21.61 -2.69
C ALA A 285 7.14 20.36 -3.53
N THR A 286 6.83 20.54 -4.82
CA THR A 286 6.52 19.44 -5.74
C THR A 286 7.73 18.55 -5.97
N LEU A 287 8.93 19.11 -6.16
CA LEU A 287 10.16 18.35 -6.33
C LEU A 287 10.56 17.60 -5.05
N ALA A 288 10.35 18.20 -3.88
CA ALA A 288 10.56 17.53 -2.60
C ALA A 288 9.62 16.34 -2.44
N GLU A 289 8.35 16.49 -2.84
CA GLU A 289 7.38 15.39 -2.83
C GLU A 289 7.78 14.26 -3.78
N ILE A 290 8.16 14.58 -5.01
CA ILE A 290 8.63 13.59 -6.00
C ILE A 290 9.87 12.84 -5.47
N HIS A 291 10.80 13.57 -4.86
CA HIS A 291 11.99 12.99 -4.25
C HIS A 291 11.62 12.03 -3.11
N HIS A 292 10.74 12.48 -2.20
CA HIS A 292 10.25 11.65 -1.10
C HIS A 292 9.54 10.39 -1.61
N PHE A 293 8.64 10.52 -2.58
CA PHE A 293 7.96 9.40 -3.22
C PHE A 293 8.96 8.37 -3.76
N HIS A 294 10.01 8.81 -4.46
CA HIS A 294 11.02 7.90 -4.99
C HIS A 294 11.85 7.21 -3.89
N GLN A 295 12.24 7.93 -2.83
CA GLN A 295 12.97 7.34 -1.70
C GLN A 295 12.15 6.24 -1.01
N ILE A 296 10.88 6.54 -0.72
CA ILE A 296 9.96 5.60 -0.08
C ILE A 296 9.66 4.42 -1.00
N ARG A 297 9.45 4.66 -2.30
CA ARG A 297 9.30 3.60 -3.32
C ARG A 297 10.46 2.63 -3.32
N VAL A 298 11.69 3.12 -3.35
CA VAL A 298 12.88 2.25 -3.35
C VAL A 298 12.93 1.41 -2.07
N ARG A 299 12.69 2.01 -0.91
CA ARG A 299 12.66 1.30 0.38
C ARG A 299 11.59 0.21 0.40
N ASP A 300 10.37 0.55 0.05
CA ASP A 300 9.22 -0.34 0.21
C ASP A 300 9.27 -1.51 -0.77
N PHE A 301 9.51 -1.23 -2.06
CA PHE A 301 9.62 -2.30 -3.06
C PHE A 301 10.83 -3.19 -2.80
N LYS A 302 11.97 -2.65 -2.32
CA LYS A 302 13.11 -3.48 -1.90
C LYS A 302 12.68 -4.45 -0.81
N SER A 303 12.11 -3.93 0.29
CA SER A 303 11.70 -4.76 1.43
C SER A 303 10.66 -5.80 1.01
N GLN A 304 9.70 -5.42 0.18
CA GLN A 304 8.62 -6.29 -0.25
C GLN A 304 9.10 -7.41 -1.17
N MET A 305 10.02 -7.11 -2.11
CA MET A 305 10.59 -8.13 -2.98
C MET A 305 11.51 -9.09 -2.20
N GLN A 306 12.26 -8.59 -1.21
CA GLN A 306 13.03 -9.45 -0.32
C GLN A 306 12.12 -10.41 0.45
N HIS A 307 11.03 -9.89 1.04
CA HIS A 307 10.06 -10.71 1.74
C HIS A 307 9.42 -11.77 0.84
N PHE A 308 8.95 -11.38 -0.35
CA PHE A 308 8.36 -12.30 -1.34
C PHE A 308 9.31 -13.48 -1.66
N LEU A 309 10.58 -13.19 -1.97
CA LEU A 309 11.56 -14.23 -2.30
C LEU A 309 11.89 -15.11 -1.10
N GLN A 310 12.00 -14.55 0.10
CA GLN A 310 12.22 -15.32 1.33
C GLN A 310 11.07 -16.29 1.60
N GLN A 311 9.83 -15.84 1.44
CA GLN A 311 8.65 -16.69 1.63
C GLN A 311 8.55 -17.79 0.57
N GLN A 312 8.91 -17.49 -0.69
CA GLN A 312 9.01 -18.51 -1.75
C GLN A 312 10.08 -19.56 -1.43
N ILE A 313 11.26 -19.17 -0.93
CA ILE A 313 12.30 -20.11 -0.52
C ILE A 313 11.80 -21.02 0.61
N ILE A 314 11.23 -20.43 1.66
CA ILE A 314 10.68 -21.17 2.80
C ILE A 314 9.58 -22.14 2.35
N PHE A 315 8.72 -21.72 1.42
CA PHE A 315 7.67 -22.55 0.86
C PHE A 315 8.23 -23.80 0.18
N PHE A 316 9.18 -23.63 -0.75
CA PHE A 316 9.76 -24.78 -1.45
C PHE A 316 10.56 -25.69 -0.51
N GLN A 317 11.20 -25.15 0.53
CA GLN A 317 11.83 -25.97 1.57
C GLN A 317 10.82 -26.85 2.32
N LYS A 318 9.65 -26.31 2.68
CA LYS A 318 8.57 -27.09 3.31
C LYS A 318 8.05 -28.20 2.39
N VAL A 319 7.91 -27.91 1.09
CA VAL A 319 7.52 -28.91 0.09
C VAL A 319 8.57 -30.01 0.00
N THR A 320 9.86 -29.65 -0.09
CA THR A 320 10.97 -30.61 -0.09
C THR A 320 10.94 -31.50 1.15
N GLN A 321 10.79 -30.91 2.34
CA GLN A 321 10.71 -31.67 3.59
C GLN A 321 9.55 -32.67 3.58
N LYS A 322 8.38 -32.31 3.04
CA LYS A 322 7.24 -33.24 2.93
C LYS A 322 7.52 -34.41 2.01
N LEU A 323 8.22 -34.17 0.90
CA LEU A 323 8.63 -35.22 -0.01
C LEU A 323 9.71 -36.11 0.60
N GLU A 324 10.66 -35.55 1.33
CA GLU A 324 11.67 -36.30 2.07
C GLU A 324 11.01 -37.18 3.14
N GLU A 325 10.09 -36.65 3.95
CA GLU A 325 9.33 -37.41 4.95
C GLU A 325 8.62 -38.63 4.32
N ALA A 326 8.05 -38.46 3.13
CA ALA A 326 7.41 -39.54 2.39
C ALA A 326 8.41 -40.57 1.87
N LEU A 327 9.54 -40.10 1.31
CA LEU A 327 10.59 -40.98 0.80
C LEU A 327 11.15 -41.89 1.90
N HIS A 328 11.41 -41.37 3.11
CA HIS A 328 11.95 -42.17 4.21
C HIS A 328 11.00 -43.30 4.66
N LYS A 329 9.70 -43.25 4.35
CA LYS A 329 8.78 -44.36 4.64
C LYS A 329 9.09 -45.62 3.84
N TYR A 330 9.80 -45.48 2.72
CA TYR A 330 10.21 -46.59 1.89
C TYR A 330 11.50 -47.28 2.37
N ASP A 331 12.27 -46.66 3.26
CA ASP A 331 13.52 -47.25 3.79
C ASP A 331 13.26 -48.47 4.70
N SER A 332 12.06 -48.56 5.26
CA SER A 332 11.62 -49.64 6.15
C SER A 332 10.79 -50.74 5.46
N VAL A 333 10.68 -50.69 4.13
CA VAL A 333 9.87 -51.62 3.32
C VAL A 333 10.62 -52.90 3.02
#